data_AF-A0A4Q7M134-F1
#
_entry.id   AF-A0A4Q7M134-F1
#
_cell.length_a   1.000
_cell.length_b   1.000
_cell.length_c   1.000
_cell.angle_alpha   90.00
_cell.angle_beta   90.00
_cell.angle_gamma   90.00
#
_symmetry.space_group_name_H-M   'P 1'
#
loop_
_entity.id
_entity.type
_entity.pdbx_description
1 polymer ?
#
loop_
_entity_poly.entity_id
_entity_poly.type
_entity_poly.pdbx_seq_one_letter_code
_entity_poly.pdbx_strand_id
1 'polypeptide(L)'
;MIRLRPHRPAAPVLALAAGAILLLGACGSPGSSSQSPSDGASDSGGAAAAAATCPAIPDDQLVVLEDDQHLQTVDNVIPAVNAAAADADPGLVALLDSVSAALDTDALVALNKAVDVDRKTSADVAAEWVEAEGVAPSESSAGQGRPIAIGAADFSESATLGNIYAAVLKAAGYDATVVTIGNREAYLPALEAGTQIQVVPEYAGTLAEFLNKAANGADATPVASGDLDATVAALTSLGADAGLTFGAPSAAQDQNAFAVTQAFAQEHELTTLSDLAAACQGLVLGAGPECVERPFCQPGLEEAYGLTFSDFRALDAGGPLTKAALQQGEITLGLVFSSDGALAAG
;
A
#
# COMPACT_ATOMS: atom_id res chain seq x y z
N MET A 1 33.50 -48.45 10.16
CA MET A 1 33.38 -49.34 8.99
C MET A 1 31.91 -49.50 8.65
N ILE A 2 31.47 -48.88 7.56
CA ILE A 2 30.40 -49.29 6.64
C ILE A 2 30.49 -48.23 5.51
N ARG A 3 30.96 -48.66 4.35
CA ARG A 3 31.10 -47.84 3.14
C ARG A 3 29.79 -47.94 2.37
N LEU A 4 29.14 -46.82 2.07
CA LEU A 4 28.05 -46.74 1.10
C LEU A 4 28.49 -45.85 -0.06
N ARG A 5 28.27 -46.36 -1.28
CA ARG A 5 28.76 -45.86 -2.57
C ARG A 5 27.99 -44.61 -3.04
N PRO A 6 28.60 -43.74 -3.87
CA PRO A 6 27.91 -42.63 -4.49
C PRO A 6 27.20 -43.06 -5.78
N HIS A 7 25.98 -42.56 -6.01
CA HIS A 7 25.28 -42.65 -7.29
C HIS A 7 25.17 -41.24 -7.92
N ARG A 8 25.67 -41.11 -9.15
CA ARG A 8 25.44 -40.05 -10.13
C ARG A 8 25.29 -40.72 -11.52
N PRO A 9 24.86 -40.02 -12.59
CA PRO A 9 23.48 -39.81 -13.00
C PRO A 9 23.20 -40.52 -14.36
N ALA A 10 21.96 -40.56 -14.83
CA ALA A 10 21.64 -40.98 -16.19
C ALA A 10 20.60 -40.05 -16.84
N ALA A 11 21.05 -39.30 -17.83
CA ALA A 11 20.31 -38.85 -19.02
C ALA A 11 21.05 -39.47 -20.23
N PRO A 12 20.57 -39.43 -21.49
CA PRO A 12 19.38 -38.77 -22.08
C PRO A 12 18.58 -39.72 -23.04
N VAL A 13 17.45 -39.30 -23.61
CA VAL A 13 17.09 -39.64 -25.02
C VAL A 13 16.22 -38.54 -25.63
N LEU A 14 16.72 -38.00 -26.73
CA LEU A 14 16.11 -37.08 -27.69
C LEU A 14 15.21 -37.88 -28.65
N ALA A 15 14.00 -37.43 -28.95
CA ALA A 15 13.21 -37.95 -30.06
C ALA A 15 12.60 -36.79 -30.88
N LEU A 16 13.24 -36.49 -32.01
CA LEU A 16 12.66 -35.74 -33.12
C LEU A 16 11.63 -36.62 -33.84
N ALA A 17 10.47 -36.07 -34.15
CA ALA A 17 9.59 -36.59 -35.19
C ALA A 17 9.24 -35.45 -36.16
N ALA A 18 9.74 -35.58 -37.38
CA ALA A 18 9.43 -34.76 -38.53
C ALA A 18 8.41 -35.51 -39.42
N GLY A 19 7.50 -34.77 -40.04
CA GLY A 19 6.62 -35.25 -41.12
C GLY A 19 5.27 -34.52 -41.09
N ALA A 20 4.65 -34.12 -42.18
CA ALA A 20 5.01 -34.12 -43.59
C ALA A 20 4.04 -33.12 -44.28
N ILE A 21 4.53 -32.50 -45.35
CA ILE A 21 3.82 -31.55 -46.21
C ILE A 21 2.71 -32.26 -47.00
N LEU A 22 1.53 -31.65 -47.09
CA LEU A 22 0.52 -31.92 -48.13
C LEU A 22 0.00 -30.59 -48.70
N LEU A 23 0.57 -30.21 -49.83
CA LEU A 23 0.08 -29.18 -50.75
C LEU A 23 -0.92 -29.82 -51.71
N LEU A 24 -2.15 -29.31 -51.76
CA LEU A 24 -3.07 -29.48 -52.87
C LEU A 24 -3.62 -28.10 -53.22
N GLY A 25 -3.08 -27.52 -54.28
CA GLY A 25 -3.69 -26.39 -54.97
C GLY A 25 -4.63 -26.87 -56.08
N ALA A 26 -5.73 -26.16 -56.29
CA ALA A 26 -6.30 -25.95 -57.64
C ALA A 26 -7.35 -24.81 -57.62
N CYS A 27 -6.97 -23.70 -58.26
CA CYS A 27 -7.68 -22.79 -59.15
C CYS A 27 -9.23 -22.63 -59.12
N GLY A 28 -9.65 -21.36 -59.08
CA GLY A 28 -10.91 -20.84 -59.64
C GLY A 28 -10.99 -19.31 -59.52
N SER A 29 -10.98 -18.60 -60.66
CA SER A 29 -10.71 -17.15 -60.80
C SER A 29 -11.98 -16.23 -60.75
N PRO A 30 -11.94 -14.93 -61.10
CA PRO A 30 -12.42 -13.81 -60.27
C PRO A 30 -13.80 -13.26 -60.66
N GLY A 31 -14.51 -12.68 -59.69
CA GLY A 31 -15.76 -11.94 -59.92
C GLY A 31 -15.71 -10.56 -59.28
N SER A 32 -15.51 -9.54 -60.11
CA SER A 32 -15.67 -8.12 -59.77
C SER A 32 -17.12 -7.72 -59.97
N SER A 33 -17.77 -7.11 -58.97
CA SER A 33 -18.77 -6.07 -59.21
C SER A 33 -18.94 -5.18 -57.99
N SER A 34 -18.84 -3.89 -58.26
CA SER A 34 -19.03 -2.73 -57.41
C SER A 34 -20.50 -2.50 -57.03
N GLN A 35 -20.75 -2.12 -55.78
CA GLN A 35 -21.85 -1.22 -55.39
C GLN A 35 -21.63 -0.69 -53.96
N SER A 36 -21.65 0.63 -53.82
CA SER A 36 -21.92 1.40 -52.59
C SER A 36 -23.03 2.41 -52.96
N PRO A 37 -23.63 3.15 -52.01
CA PRO A 37 -24.14 2.80 -50.68
C PRO A 37 -25.65 3.10 -50.57
N SER A 38 -26.32 2.69 -49.49
CA SER A 38 -27.60 3.30 -49.08
C SER A 38 -27.79 3.23 -47.56
N ASP A 39 -27.63 4.40 -46.95
CA ASP A 39 -28.42 5.00 -45.88
C ASP A 39 -29.00 4.12 -44.75
N GLY A 40 -28.46 4.35 -43.55
CA GLY A 40 -29.18 5.07 -42.51
C GLY A 40 -30.34 4.34 -41.81
N ALA A 41 -30.02 3.64 -40.72
CA ALA A 41 -30.91 3.51 -39.57
C ALA A 41 -30.07 3.69 -38.29
N SER A 42 -30.28 4.83 -37.64
CA SER A 42 -29.76 5.18 -36.33
C SER A 42 -30.46 4.34 -35.26
N ASP A 43 -29.78 3.30 -34.80
CA ASP A 43 -30.15 2.61 -33.57
C ASP A 43 -29.48 3.34 -32.40
N SER A 44 -30.31 3.94 -31.55
CA SER A 44 -29.89 4.57 -30.29
C SER A 44 -30.02 3.54 -29.18
N GLY A 45 -29.29 2.44 -29.32
CA GLY A 45 -28.93 1.58 -28.20
C GLY A 45 -27.65 2.13 -27.60
N GLY A 46 -27.68 2.52 -26.33
CA GLY A 46 -26.47 2.88 -25.58
C GLY A 46 -25.50 1.71 -25.61
N ALA A 47 -24.54 1.76 -26.53
CA ALA A 47 -23.36 0.94 -26.46
C ALA A 47 -22.61 1.41 -25.21
N ALA A 48 -22.53 0.55 -24.19
CA ALA A 48 -21.38 0.60 -23.31
C ALA A 48 -20.17 0.61 -24.24
N ALA A 49 -19.44 1.73 -24.27
CA ALA A 49 -18.25 1.84 -25.10
C ALA A 49 -17.40 0.60 -24.78
N ALA A 50 -17.08 -0.21 -25.78
CA ALA A 50 -16.10 -1.26 -25.59
C ALA A 50 -14.83 -0.55 -25.14
N ALA A 51 -14.50 -0.67 -23.85
CA ALA A 51 -13.45 0.13 -23.27
C ALA A 51 -12.13 -0.13 -24.02
N ALA A 52 -11.44 0.96 -24.32
CA ALA A 52 -10.37 0.96 -25.29
C ALA A 52 -9.13 0.28 -24.68
N THR A 53 -8.33 -0.36 -25.52
CA THR A 53 -6.97 -0.74 -25.12
C THR A 53 -6.15 0.53 -24.97
N CYS A 54 -5.72 0.84 -23.74
CA CYS A 54 -4.93 2.02 -23.42
C CYS A 54 -3.45 1.64 -23.26
N PRO A 55 -2.58 1.99 -24.22
CA PRO A 55 -1.14 1.76 -24.07
C PRO A 55 -0.59 2.63 -22.94
N ALA A 56 0.41 2.12 -22.22
CA ALA A 56 1.11 2.90 -21.20
C ALA A 56 1.75 4.17 -21.81
N ILE A 57 1.74 5.27 -21.05
CA ILE A 57 2.35 6.54 -21.44
C ILE A 57 3.54 6.81 -20.51
N PRO A 58 4.79 6.79 -21.01
CA PRO A 58 5.97 7.11 -20.21
C PRO A 58 5.93 8.53 -19.66
N ASP A 59 6.23 8.70 -18.37
CA ASP A 59 6.38 9.97 -17.66
C ASP A 59 7.05 9.71 -16.30
N ASP A 60 7.90 10.62 -15.87
CA ASP A 60 8.65 10.50 -14.62
C ASP A 60 7.75 10.64 -13.39
N GLN A 61 6.61 11.33 -13.52
CA GLN A 61 5.66 11.53 -12.42
C GLN A 61 4.63 10.40 -12.34
N LEU A 62 4.40 9.91 -11.13
CA LEU A 62 3.42 8.88 -10.82
C LEU A 62 2.25 9.50 -10.05
N VAL A 63 1.05 8.97 -10.28
CA VAL A 63 -0.14 9.34 -9.52
C VAL A 63 -0.84 8.07 -9.05
N VAL A 64 -1.22 8.04 -7.78
CA VAL A 64 -2.06 6.97 -7.22
C VAL A 64 -3.51 7.26 -7.60
N LEU A 65 -4.22 6.23 -8.07
CA LEU A 65 -5.65 6.29 -8.29
C LEU A 65 -6.38 5.98 -6.99
N GLU A 66 -7.46 6.71 -6.72
CA GLU A 66 -8.33 6.46 -5.57
C GLU A 66 -8.99 5.08 -5.67
N ASP A 67 -8.91 4.30 -4.59
CA ASP A 67 -9.57 3.00 -4.43
C ASP A 67 -11.03 3.19 -3.98
N ASP A 68 -11.87 3.69 -4.90
CA ASP A 68 -13.23 4.15 -4.63
C ASP A 68 -14.25 3.04 -4.29
N GLN A 69 -13.86 1.77 -4.45
CA GLN A 69 -14.62 0.59 -4.02
C GLN A 69 -13.98 -0.14 -2.83
N HIS A 70 -12.98 0.46 -2.18
CA HIS A 70 -12.42 -0.04 -0.92
C HIS A 70 -11.86 -1.47 -1.01
N LEU A 71 -11.15 -1.77 -2.10
CA LEU A 71 -10.52 -3.08 -2.31
C LEU A 71 -9.40 -3.35 -1.30
N GLN A 72 -8.61 -2.33 -0.97
CA GLN A 72 -7.49 -2.41 -0.06
C GLN A 72 -7.96 -2.29 1.39
N THR A 73 -7.29 -3.02 2.26
CA THR A 73 -7.47 -2.85 3.71
C THR A 73 -6.89 -1.52 4.14
N VAL A 74 -7.64 -0.78 4.96
CA VAL A 74 -7.18 0.49 5.52
C VAL A 74 -5.98 0.29 6.44
N ASP A 75 -4.91 1.02 6.18
CA ASP A 75 -3.74 1.13 7.07
C ASP A 75 -3.49 2.58 7.45
N ASN A 76 -4.53 3.21 8.00
CA ASN A 76 -4.42 4.53 8.62
C ASN A 76 -3.46 4.48 9.81
N VAL A 77 -2.61 5.50 9.92
CA VAL A 77 -1.69 5.64 11.05
C VAL A 77 -2.50 5.92 12.33
N ILE A 78 -2.28 5.12 13.37
CA ILE A 78 -3.01 5.21 14.63
C ILE A 78 -2.03 5.09 15.82
N PRO A 79 -2.13 5.95 16.85
CA PRO A 79 -1.33 5.79 18.05
C PRO A 79 -1.79 4.53 18.81
N ALA A 80 -0.89 3.57 18.99
CA ALA A 80 -1.09 2.44 19.90
C ALA A 80 -0.35 2.70 21.21
N VAL A 81 -1.07 2.65 22.32
CA VAL A 81 -0.56 2.99 23.66
C VAL A 81 -0.79 1.82 24.61
N ASN A 82 0.18 1.54 25.47
CA ASN A 82 -0.04 0.62 26.57
C ASN A 82 -1.20 1.12 27.46
N ALA A 83 -2.20 0.27 27.73
CA ALA A 83 -3.42 0.70 28.41
C ALA A 83 -3.15 1.26 29.82
N ALA A 84 -2.23 0.66 30.58
CA ALA A 84 -1.89 1.16 31.92
C ALA A 84 -1.17 2.51 31.87
N ALA A 85 -0.36 2.75 30.83
CA ALA A 85 0.27 4.05 30.60
C ALA A 85 -0.76 5.12 30.22
N ALA A 86 -1.72 4.78 29.35
CA ALA A 86 -2.83 5.66 28.98
C ALA A 86 -3.72 6.02 30.20
N ASP A 87 -4.05 5.04 31.03
CA ASP A 87 -4.86 5.24 32.24
C ASP A 87 -4.15 6.12 33.29
N ALA A 88 -2.83 5.98 33.41
CA ALA A 88 -2.01 6.80 34.29
C ALA A 88 -1.81 8.24 33.77
N ASP A 89 -2.10 8.48 32.49
CA ASP A 89 -1.91 9.75 31.81
C ASP A 89 -3.05 10.11 30.85
N PRO A 90 -4.17 10.65 31.35
CA PRO A 90 -5.32 10.99 30.52
C PRO A 90 -5.02 12.00 29.39
N GLY A 91 -3.90 12.74 29.47
CA GLY A 91 -3.49 13.69 28.44
C GLY A 91 -2.63 13.09 27.33
N LEU A 92 -2.07 11.90 27.53
CA LEU A 92 -1.11 11.28 26.60
C LEU A 92 -1.74 11.01 25.23
N VAL A 93 -2.88 10.32 25.20
CA VAL A 93 -3.56 9.96 23.94
C VAL A 93 -4.00 11.22 23.19
N ALA A 94 -4.56 12.21 23.89
CA ALA A 94 -4.99 13.47 23.27
C ALA A 94 -3.85 14.26 22.61
N LEU A 95 -2.62 14.16 23.14
CA LEU A 95 -1.43 14.76 22.52
C LEU A 95 -0.99 13.98 21.28
N LEU A 96 -1.14 12.66 21.27
CA LEU A 96 -0.84 11.86 20.08
C LEU A 96 -1.91 12.08 18.99
N ASP A 97 -3.17 12.26 19.39
CA ASP A 97 -4.28 12.56 18.48
C ASP A 97 -4.14 13.92 17.78
N SER A 98 -3.37 14.87 18.34
CA SER A 98 -3.07 16.13 17.63
C SER A 98 -2.21 15.90 16.40
N VAL A 99 -1.35 14.87 16.42
CA VAL A 99 -0.60 14.43 15.25
C VAL A 99 -1.56 13.80 14.25
N SER A 100 -2.41 12.87 14.69
CA SER A 100 -3.39 12.23 13.80
C SER A 100 -4.30 13.23 13.09
N ALA A 101 -4.70 14.30 13.76
CA ALA A 101 -5.55 15.34 13.19
C ALA A 101 -4.87 16.18 12.09
N ALA A 102 -3.53 16.25 12.09
CA ALA A 102 -2.75 17.04 11.13
C ALA A 102 -2.06 16.18 10.05
N LEU A 103 -2.05 14.86 10.24
CA LEU A 103 -1.33 13.94 9.35
C LEU A 103 -2.30 13.33 8.32
N ASP A 104 -2.14 13.73 7.07
CA ASP A 104 -2.77 13.10 5.90
C ASP A 104 -1.75 12.37 5.01
N THR A 105 -2.21 11.67 3.98
CA THR A 105 -1.34 10.85 3.13
C THR A 105 -0.33 11.69 2.37
N ASP A 106 -0.69 12.90 1.91
CA ASP A 106 0.22 13.80 1.21
C ASP A 106 1.35 14.29 2.13
N ALA A 107 1.01 14.62 3.38
CA ALA A 107 1.99 14.94 4.41
C ALA A 107 2.92 13.74 4.68
N LEU A 108 2.39 12.52 4.76
CA LEU A 108 3.17 11.31 4.98
C LEU A 108 4.12 11.01 3.81
N VAL A 109 3.64 11.17 2.57
CA VAL A 109 4.46 11.10 1.35
C VAL A 109 5.61 12.11 1.40
N ALA A 110 5.34 13.37 1.79
CA ALA A 110 6.36 14.40 1.90
C ALA A 110 7.41 14.07 2.98
N LEU A 111 6.99 13.53 4.13
CA LEU A 111 7.87 13.06 5.20
C LEU A 111 8.78 11.93 4.70
N ASN A 112 8.21 10.94 4.01
CA ASN A 112 8.96 9.81 3.47
C ASN A 112 9.93 10.23 2.38
N LYS A 113 9.53 11.14 1.47
CA LYS A 113 10.43 11.72 0.48
C LYS A 113 11.65 12.36 1.14
N ALA A 114 11.43 13.16 2.19
CA ALA A 114 12.51 13.87 2.85
C ALA A 114 13.58 12.91 3.42
N VAL A 115 13.18 11.73 3.89
CA VAL A 115 14.09 10.72 4.43
C VAL A 115 14.69 9.84 3.32
N ASP A 116 13.85 9.24 2.49
CA ASP A 116 14.27 8.18 1.57
C ASP A 116 14.96 8.73 0.32
N VAL A 117 14.47 9.88 -0.16
CA VAL A 117 14.96 10.54 -1.38
C VAL A 117 15.96 11.64 -1.03
N ASP A 118 15.57 12.57 -0.15
CA ASP A 118 16.40 13.75 0.18
C ASP A 118 17.46 13.45 1.25
N ARG A 119 17.45 12.23 1.84
CA ARG A 119 18.45 11.72 2.79
C ARG A 119 18.59 12.54 4.07
N LYS A 120 17.51 13.20 4.48
CA LYS A 120 17.42 13.83 5.81
C LYS A 120 17.24 12.74 6.88
N THR A 121 17.57 13.07 8.13
CA THR A 121 17.32 12.13 9.23
C THR A 121 15.86 12.20 9.67
N SER A 122 15.29 11.07 10.10
CA SER A 122 13.92 11.02 10.65
C SER A 122 13.69 12.00 11.80
N ALA A 123 14.71 12.25 12.62
CA ALA A 123 14.63 13.19 13.74
C ALA A 123 14.54 14.65 13.27
N ASP A 124 15.36 15.05 12.27
CA ASP A 124 15.32 16.41 11.72
C ASP A 124 13.99 16.66 10.99
N VAL A 125 13.55 15.70 10.17
CA VAL A 125 12.28 15.76 9.43
C VAL A 125 11.10 15.88 10.40
N ALA A 126 11.07 15.07 11.46
CA ALA A 126 10.03 15.16 12.48
C ALA A 126 10.00 16.51 13.19
N ALA A 127 11.16 17.06 13.56
CA ALA A 127 11.24 18.34 14.24
C ALA A 127 10.74 19.49 13.35
N GLU A 128 11.16 19.51 12.09
CA GLU A 128 10.72 20.50 11.11
C GLU A 128 9.21 20.42 10.85
N TRP A 129 8.65 19.22 10.70
CA TRP A 129 7.22 19.04 10.46
C TRP A 129 6.38 19.46 11.67
N VAL A 130 6.78 19.08 12.89
CA VAL A 130 6.08 19.49 14.11
C VAL A 130 6.08 21.01 14.29
N GLU A 131 7.18 21.69 13.95
CA GLU A 131 7.26 23.14 13.95
C GLU A 131 6.35 23.76 12.89
N ALA A 132 6.36 23.23 11.66
CA ALA A 132 5.58 23.74 10.54
C ALA A 132 4.07 23.61 10.75
N GLU A 133 3.60 22.45 11.22
CA GLU A 133 2.17 22.18 11.45
C GLU A 133 1.65 22.80 12.76
N GLY A 134 2.54 23.19 13.67
CA GLY A 134 2.15 23.77 14.96
C GLY A 134 1.39 22.79 15.86
N VAL A 135 1.58 21.49 15.68
CA VAL A 135 0.90 20.42 16.46
C VAL A 135 1.44 20.26 17.88
N ALA A 136 2.60 20.84 18.16
CA ALA A 136 3.16 20.90 19.50
C ALA A 136 2.41 21.93 20.37
N PRO A 137 2.00 21.57 21.60
CA PRO A 137 1.41 22.56 22.51
C PRO A 137 2.43 23.64 22.87
N SER A 138 1.99 24.90 22.94
CA SER A 138 2.86 26.00 23.36
C SER A 138 3.24 25.86 24.84
N GLU A 139 4.46 25.41 25.12
CA GLU A 139 5.09 25.34 26.44
C GLU A 139 4.17 24.79 27.54
N SER A 140 3.87 23.50 27.47
CA SER A 140 3.05 22.79 28.46
C SER A 140 3.94 21.98 29.42
N SER A 141 3.59 21.97 30.70
CA SER A 141 4.22 21.10 31.71
C SER A 141 3.35 19.88 32.03
N ALA A 142 2.40 19.53 31.15
CA ALA A 142 1.47 18.41 31.36
C ALA A 142 2.20 17.10 31.67
N GLY A 143 3.31 16.82 30.97
CA GLY A 143 4.10 15.61 31.16
C GLY A 143 4.93 15.57 32.45
N GLN A 144 5.24 16.71 33.07
CA GLN A 144 5.98 16.81 34.35
C GLN A 144 7.29 15.99 34.41
N GLY A 145 7.98 15.82 33.27
CA GLY A 145 9.19 15.01 33.15
C GLY A 145 8.95 13.50 33.22
N ARG A 146 7.70 13.05 33.05
CA ARG A 146 7.34 11.63 33.01
C ARG A 146 8.06 10.95 31.84
N PRO A 147 8.78 9.84 32.08
CA PRO A 147 9.44 9.11 31.01
C PRO A 147 8.40 8.39 30.15
N ILE A 148 8.51 8.55 28.83
CA ILE A 148 7.73 7.80 27.83
C ILE A 148 8.70 7.33 26.76
N ALA A 149 8.74 6.02 26.52
CA ALA A 149 9.48 5.41 25.43
C ALA A 149 8.52 5.09 24.29
N ILE A 150 8.83 5.64 23.11
CA ILE A 150 8.11 5.42 21.86
C ILE A 150 8.87 4.35 21.08
N GLY A 151 8.24 3.23 20.81
CA GLY A 151 8.76 2.20 19.93
C GLY A 151 8.62 2.62 18.46
N ALA A 152 9.60 2.23 17.66
CA ALA A 152 9.53 2.32 16.20
C ALA A 152 9.98 1.01 15.57
N ALA A 153 9.37 0.67 14.44
CA ALA A 153 9.79 -0.43 13.61
C ALA A 153 11.06 -0.07 12.82
N ASP A 154 11.74 -1.07 12.25
CA ASP A 154 13.00 -0.90 11.50
C ASP A 154 12.77 -0.45 10.04
N PHE A 155 12.05 0.65 9.86
CA PHE A 155 11.89 1.36 8.59
C PHE A 155 11.68 2.86 8.80
N SER A 156 11.95 3.64 7.75
CA SER A 156 12.07 5.10 7.79
C SER A 156 10.78 5.80 8.23
N GLU A 157 9.63 5.40 7.70
CA GLU A 157 8.34 6.02 8.05
C GLU A 157 8.03 5.83 9.55
N SER A 158 8.08 4.58 10.06
CA SER A 158 7.83 4.31 11.48
C SER A 158 8.82 5.05 12.40
N ALA A 159 10.09 5.13 12.01
CA ALA A 159 11.08 5.93 12.75
C ALA A 159 10.74 7.43 12.74
N THR A 160 10.29 7.98 11.61
CA THR A 160 9.88 9.38 11.48
C THR A 160 8.64 9.67 12.31
N LEU A 161 7.59 8.85 12.22
CA LEU A 161 6.39 8.96 13.03
C LEU A 161 6.70 8.85 14.54
N GLY A 162 7.59 7.94 14.94
CA GLY A 162 8.04 7.81 16.32
C GLY A 162 8.74 9.08 16.83
N ASN A 163 9.55 9.74 15.98
CA ASN A 163 10.17 11.01 16.31
C ASN A 163 9.18 12.17 16.35
N ILE A 164 8.13 12.17 15.51
CA ILE A 164 7.04 13.15 15.57
C ILE A 164 6.31 13.05 16.92
N TYR A 165 5.92 11.84 17.33
CA TYR A 165 5.31 11.61 18.64
C TYR A 165 6.24 12.08 19.77
N ALA A 166 7.53 11.73 19.71
CA ALA A 166 8.50 12.17 20.72
C ALA A 166 8.65 13.70 20.78
N ALA A 167 8.62 14.39 19.64
CA ALA A 167 8.72 15.85 19.58
C ALA A 167 7.50 16.54 20.20
N VAL A 168 6.28 16.08 19.88
CA VAL A 168 5.04 16.61 20.48
C VAL A 168 5.02 16.36 21.99
N LEU A 169 5.38 15.16 22.44
CA LEU A 169 5.45 14.83 23.86
C LEU A 169 6.54 15.65 24.60
N LYS A 170 7.72 15.86 24.00
CA LYS A 170 8.75 16.73 24.60
C LYS A 170 8.26 18.17 24.77
N ALA A 171 7.58 18.72 23.76
CA ALA A 171 6.98 20.06 23.86
C ALA A 171 5.89 20.14 24.95
N ALA A 172 5.24 19.02 25.26
CA ALA A 172 4.30 18.88 26.36
C ALA A 172 4.95 18.59 27.74
N GLY A 173 6.29 18.57 27.81
CA GLY A 173 7.04 18.41 29.04
C GLY A 173 7.31 16.97 29.48
N TYR A 174 7.21 15.99 28.59
CA TYR A 174 7.59 14.59 28.86
C TYR A 174 9.09 14.35 28.62
N ASP A 175 9.67 13.36 29.31
CA ASP A 175 10.99 12.82 28.97
C ASP A 175 10.83 11.71 27.91
N ALA A 176 10.54 12.14 26.68
CA ALA A 176 10.18 11.25 25.59
C ALA A 176 11.42 10.73 24.84
N THR A 177 11.51 9.42 24.59
CA THR A 177 12.62 8.79 23.85
C THR A 177 12.11 7.84 22.78
N VAL A 178 12.82 7.75 21.65
CA VAL A 178 12.48 6.80 20.58
C VAL A 178 13.39 5.58 20.68
N VAL A 179 12.83 4.39 20.57
CA VAL A 179 13.54 3.10 20.62
C VAL A 179 13.15 2.27 19.40
N THR A 180 14.10 2.03 18.49
CA THR A 180 13.89 1.11 17.36
C THR A 180 14.09 -0.33 17.83
N ILE A 181 13.05 -1.17 17.70
CA ILE A 181 13.03 -2.53 18.27
C ILE A 181 12.96 -3.63 17.19
N GLY A 182 12.83 -3.27 15.91
CA GLY A 182 12.82 -4.22 14.80
C GLY A 182 11.42 -4.37 14.20
N ASN A 183 10.97 -5.61 14.02
CA ASN A 183 9.64 -5.91 13.50
C ASN A 183 8.58 -5.98 14.60
N ARG A 184 7.30 -6.09 14.19
CA ARG A 184 6.14 -6.11 15.09
C ARG A 184 6.16 -7.28 16.07
N GLU A 185 6.62 -8.44 15.64
CA GLU A 185 6.81 -9.61 16.51
C GLU A 185 7.78 -9.34 17.66
N ALA A 186 8.74 -8.43 17.46
CA ALA A 186 9.71 -8.05 18.49
C ALA A 186 9.20 -6.95 19.41
N TYR A 187 8.56 -5.89 18.88
CA TYR A 187 8.17 -4.74 19.71
C TYR A 187 6.79 -4.87 20.34
N LEU A 188 5.83 -5.58 19.75
CA LEU A 188 4.46 -5.60 20.26
C LEU A 188 4.38 -6.20 21.68
N PRO A 189 5.07 -7.31 22.00
CA PRO A 189 5.12 -7.80 23.39
C PRO A 189 5.71 -6.79 24.38
N ALA A 190 6.64 -5.94 23.93
CA ALA A 190 7.22 -4.89 24.76
C ALA A 190 6.25 -3.72 24.99
N LEU A 191 5.41 -3.40 24.00
CA LEU A 191 4.31 -2.43 24.11
C LEU A 191 3.20 -2.94 25.03
N GLU A 192 2.76 -4.18 24.85
CA GLU A 192 1.76 -4.84 25.72
C GLU A 192 2.23 -4.88 27.18
N ALA A 193 3.52 -5.18 27.40
CA ALA A 193 4.11 -5.17 28.74
C ALA A 193 4.27 -3.76 29.31
N GLY A 194 4.38 -2.73 28.47
CA GLY A 194 4.47 -1.33 28.88
C GLY A 194 5.75 -0.94 29.63
N THR A 195 6.76 -1.81 29.67
CA THR A 195 7.98 -1.58 30.49
C THR A 195 9.15 -1.02 29.70
N GLN A 196 9.29 -1.38 28.43
CA GLN A 196 10.38 -0.90 27.57
C GLN A 196 9.92 0.22 26.63
N ILE A 197 8.69 0.12 26.14
CA ILE A 197 8.01 1.12 25.31
C ILE A 197 6.55 1.20 25.76
N GLN A 198 5.95 2.38 25.61
CA GLN A 198 4.56 2.66 26.00
C GLN A 198 3.72 3.14 24.82
N VAL A 199 4.33 3.59 23.73
CA VAL A 199 3.66 4.13 22.55
C VAL A 199 4.31 3.59 21.29
N VAL A 200 3.55 3.27 20.25
CA VAL A 200 4.04 2.99 18.90
C VAL A 200 3.09 3.62 17.88
N PRO A 201 3.58 4.30 16.83
CA PRO A 201 2.76 4.61 15.65
C PRO A 201 2.48 3.30 14.89
N GLU A 202 1.22 2.90 14.83
CA GLU A 202 0.78 1.65 14.23
C GLU A 202 -0.14 1.87 13.03
N TYR A 203 -0.42 0.80 12.31
CA TYR A 203 -1.23 0.80 11.09
C TYR A 203 -2.48 -0.04 11.33
N ALA A 204 -3.65 0.58 11.15
CA ALA A 204 -4.89 0.08 11.72
C ALA A 204 -5.24 -1.36 11.27
N GLY A 205 -5.31 -1.62 9.97
CA GLY A 205 -5.70 -2.91 9.43
C GLY A 205 -4.67 -4.00 9.69
N THR A 206 -3.40 -3.69 9.47
CA THR A 206 -2.29 -4.63 9.65
C THR A 206 -2.15 -5.04 11.12
N LEU A 207 -2.29 -4.10 12.07
CA LEU A 207 -2.29 -4.44 13.49
C LEU A 207 -3.54 -5.23 13.90
N ALA A 208 -4.72 -4.89 13.35
CA ALA A 208 -5.95 -5.63 13.61
C ALA A 208 -5.79 -7.10 13.22
N GLU A 209 -5.24 -7.37 12.02
CA GLU A 209 -4.97 -8.74 11.57
C GLU A 209 -3.90 -9.46 12.39
N PHE A 210 -2.87 -8.73 12.82
CA PHE A 210 -1.82 -9.29 13.67
C PHE A 210 -2.41 -9.78 14.99
N LEU A 211 -3.18 -8.94 15.68
CA LEU A 211 -3.84 -9.27 16.94
C LEU A 211 -4.92 -10.34 16.75
N ASN A 212 -5.69 -10.28 15.66
CA ASN A 212 -6.71 -11.27 15.33
C ASN A 212 -6.08 -12.67 15.20
N LYS A 213 -4.96 -12.79 14.49
CA LYS A 213 -4.24 -14.08 14.35
C LYS A 213 -3.64 -14.55 15.67
N ALA A 214 -3.14 -13.63 16.50
CA ALA A 214 -2.64 -13.97 17.82
C ALA A 214 -3.75 -14.51 18.74
N ALA A 215 -4.95 -13.91 18.70
CA ALA A 215 -6.09 -14.29 19.54
C ALA A 215 -6.85 -15.52 19.01
N ASN A 216 -7.05 -15.60 17.69
CA ASN A 216 -7.99 -16.53 17.05
C ASN A 216 -7.30 -17.60 16.18
N GLY A 217 -5.97 -17.54 16.03
CA GLY A 217 -5.17 -18.49 15.27
C GLY A 217 -4.82 -18.04 13.85
N ALA A 218 -3.88 -18.74 13.22
CA ALA A 218 -3.31 -18.34 11.91
C ALA A 218 -4.34 -18.29 10.76
N ASP A 219 -5.41 -19.08 10.87
CA ASP A 219 -6.49 -19.17 9.87
C ASP A 219 -7.74 -18.34 10.27
N ALA A 220 -7.58 -17.39 11.21
CA ALA A 220 -8.66 -16.50 11.62
C ALA A 220 -9.24 -15.76 10.41
N THR A 221 -10.56 -15.63 10.37
CA THR A 221 -11.22 -14.81 9.36
C THR A 221 -10.77 -13.37 9.52
N PRO A 222 -10.33 -12.69 8.43
CA PRO A 222 -9.93 -11.28 8.49
C PRO A 222 -11.02 -10.40 9.07
N VAL A 223 -10.60 -9.40 9.83
CA VAL A 223 -11.45 -8.38 10.47
C VAL A 223 -11.16 -6.97 9.93
N ALA A 224 -10.00 -6.76 9.31
CA ALA A 224 -9.67 -5.54 8.59
C ALA A 224 -10.30 -5.54 7.20
N SER A 225 -10.72 -4.37 6.76
CA SER A 225 -11.33 -4.14 5.45
C SER A 225 -11.02 -2.71 4.97
N GLY A 226 -11.55 -2.31 3.83
CA GLY A 226 -11.48 -0.91 3.39
C GLY A 226 -12.41 0.04 4.16
N ASP A 227 -13.21 -0.45 5.11
CA ASP A 227 -13.98 0.37 6.05
C ASP A 227 -13.13 0.67 7.31
N LEU A 228 -12.77 1.95 7.47
CA LEU A 228 -11.94 2.41 8.58
C LEU A 228 -12.62 2.24 9.94
N ASP A 229 -13.91 2.60 10.05
CA ASP A 229 -14.64 2.53 11.32
C ASP A 229 -14.79 1.09 11.78
N ALA A 230 -15.13 0.18 10.85
CA ALA A 230 -15.22 -1.24 11.14
C ALA A 230 -13.86 -1.83 11.56
N THR A 231 -12.79 -1.46 10.85
CA THR A 231 -11.43 -1.93 11.13
C THR A 231 -10.93 -1.42 12.47
N VAL A 232 -11.11 -0.14 12.78
CA VAL A 232 -10.70 0.44 14.07
C VAL A 232 -11.55 -0.08 15.22
N ALA A 233 -12.83 -0.37 15.01
CA ALA A 233 -13.66 -1.03 16.02
C ALA A 233 -13.16 -2.44 16.35
N ALA A 234 -12.82 -3.24 15.32
CA ALA A 234 -12.23 -4.57 15.51
C ALA A 234 -10.86 -4.49 16.20
N LEU A 235 -9.99 -3.58 15.74
CA LEU A 235 -8.69 -3.31 16.35
C LEU A 235 -8.84 -2.95 17.83
N THR A 236 -9.75 -2.03 18.15
CA THR A 236 -10.00 -1.59 19.53
C THR A 236 -10.43 -2.75 20.42
N SER A 237 -11.33 -3.61 19.95
CA SER A 237 -11.75 -4.79 20.70
C SER A 237 -10.59 -5.75 20.95
N LEU A 238 -9.78 -6.05 19.92
CA LEU A 238 -8.66 -6.96 20.02
C LEU A 238 -7.53 -6.40 20.91
N GLY A 239 -7.24 -5.10 20.79
CA GLY A 239 -6.20 -4.46 21.57
C GLY A 239 -6.57 -4.32 23.04
N ALA A 240 -7.85 -4.14 23.39
CA ALA A 240 -8.28 -4.14 24.79
C ALA A 240 -7.90 -5.46 25.49
N ASP A 241 -8.08 -6.60 24.81
CA ASP A 241 -7.67 -7.91 25.33
C ASP A 241 -6.14 -8.06 25.42
N ALA A 242 -5.39 -7.35 24.57
CA ALA A 242 -3.92 -7.27 24.58
C ALA A 242 -3.35 -6.22 25.55
N GLY A 243 -4.20 -5.48 26.29
CA GLY A 243 -3.74 -4.42 27.19
C GLY A 243 -3.28 -3.15 26.47
N LEU A 244 -3.90 -2.84 25.32
CA LEU A 244 -3.63 -1.67 24.49
C LEU A 244 -4.84 -0.74 24.44
N THR A 245 -4.55 0.55 24.36
CA THR A 245 -5.48 1.64 24.08
C THR A 245 -5.03 2.32 22.80
N PHE A 246 -5.97 2.64 21.91
CA PHE A 246 -5.68 3.35 20.67
C PHE A 246 -6.18 4.80 20.72
N GLY A 247 -5.45 5.68 20.05
CA GLY A 247 -5.89 7.04 19.76
C GLY A 247 -6.84 7.12 18.56
N ALA A 248 -7.06 8.33 18.07
CA ALA A 248 -7.76 8.56 16.81
C ALA A 248 -6.86 8.17 15.62
N PRO A 249 -7.38 7.45 14.60
CA PRO A 249 -6.65 7.25 13.36
C PRO A 249 -6.46 8.58 12.63
N SER A 250 -5.32 8.73 11.95
CA SER A 250 -5.07 9.86 11.06
C SER A 250 -5.75 9.65 9.71
N ALA A 251 -5.80 10.69 8.87
CA ALA A 251 -6.21 10.53 7.47
C ALA A 251 -5.11 9.85 6.62
N ALA A 252 -3.86 9.86 7.11
CA ALA A 252 -2.72 9.29 6.42
C ALA A 252 -2.76 7.77 6.40
N GLN A 253 -2.53 7.21 5.21
CA GLN A 253 -2.52 5.77 4.98
C GLN A 253 -1.17 5.33 4.41
N ASP A 254 -0.64 4.24 4.95
CA ASP A 254 0.44 3.44 4.32
C ASP A 254 -0.14 2.06 3.99
N GLN A 255 -0.81 1.99 2.85
CA GLN A 255 -1.43 0.77 2.35
C GLN A 255 -0.95 0.48 0.93
N ASN A 256 -1.22 -0.73 0.44
CA ASN A 256 -1.12 -0.98 -0.99
C ASN A 256 -2.03 -0.01 -1.74
N ALA A 257 -1.56 0.48 -2.87
CA ALA A 257 -2.29 1.31 -3.77
C ALA A 257 -1.89 0.98 -5.21
N PHE A 258 -2.57 1.60 -6.17
CA PHE A 258 -2.26 1.40 -7.58
C PHE A 258 -2.00 2.73 -8.26
N ALA A 259 -0.85 2.81 -8.91
CA ALA A 259 -0.41 4.01 -9.59
C ALA A 259 -0.34 3.83 -11.10
N VAL A 260 -0.59 4.94 -11.78
CA VAL A 260 -0.31 5.15 -13.21
C VAL A 260 0.66 6.32 -13.33
N THR A 261 1.13 6.62 -14.53
CA THR A 261 1.87 7.86 -14.76
C THR A 261 0.93 9.07 -14.82
N GLN A 262 1.41 10.27 -14.47
CA GLN A 262 0.61 11.48 -14.49
C GLN A 262 0.11 11.78 -15.92
N ALA A 263 0.96 11.65 -16.93
CA ALA A 263 0.56 11.78 -18.33
C ALA A 263 -0.56 10.80 -18.73
N PHE A 264 -0.51 9.55 -18.26
CA PHE A 264 -1.57 8.56 -18.51
C PHE A 264 -2.89 8.94 -17.84
N ALA A 265 -2.84 9.37 -16.57
CA ALA A 265 -4.03 9.84 -15.87
C ALA A 265 -4.66 11.06 -16.55
N GLN A 266 -3.86 12.03 -17.00
CA GLN A 266 -4.37 13.23 -17.67
C GLN A 266 -4.99 12.95 -19.03
N GLU A 267 -4.36 12.10 -19.86
CA GLU A 267 -4.88 11.71 -21.18
C GLU A 267 -6.25 11.03 -21.07
N HIS A 268 -6.47 10.28 -19.99
CA HIS A 268 -7.68 9.48 -19.77
C HIS A 268 -8.62 10.04 -18.70
N GLU A 269 -8.35 11.24 -18.19
CA GLU A 269 -9.14 11.94 -17.15
C GLU A 269 -9.35 11.09 -15.88
N LEU A 270 -8.32 10.37 -15.43
CA LEU A 270 -8.40 9.41 -14.33
C LEU A 270 -8.17 10.06 -12.97
N THR A 271 -9.07 9.78 -12.03
CA THR A 271 -8.88 10.05 -10.60
C THR A 271 -8.98 8.77 -9.76
N THR A 272 -9.86 7.86 -10.17
CA THR A 272 -10.21 6.64 -9.43
C THR A 272 -9.88 5.36 -10.21
N LEU A 273 -9.87 4.21 -9.53
CA LEU A 273 -9.78 2.90 -10.17
C LEU A 273 -11.02 2.59 -11.02
N SER A 274 -12.20 3.06 -10.62
CA SER A 274 -13.40 2.96 -11.45
C SER A 274 -13.30 3.77 -12.75
N ASP A 275 -12.70 4.96 -12.72
CA ASP A 275 -12.45 5.74 -13.94
C ASP A 275 -11.55 4.95 -14.91
N LEU A 276 -10.50 4.33 -14.37
CA LEU A 276 -9.59 3.50 -15.16
C LEU A 276 -10.33 2.32 -15.81
N ALA A 277 -11.20 1.64 -15.06
CA ALA A 277 -11.98 0.51 -15.56
C ALA A 277 -12.98 0.92 -16.66
N ALA A 278 -13.54 2.13 -16.55
CA ALA A 278 -14.46 2.68 -17.53
C ALA A 278 -13.75 3.13 -18.81
N ALA A 279 -12.56 3.74 -18.69
CA ALA A 279 -11.81 4.29 -19.81
C ALA A 279 -11.02 3.21 -20.57
N CYS A 280 -10.41 2.26 -19.84
CA CYS A 280 -9.32 1.44 -20.34
C CYS A 280 -9.47 -0.04 -19.98
N GLN A 281 -9.06 -0.90 -20.91
CA GLN A 281 -9.05 -2.36 -20.73
C GLN A 281 -7.79 -2.97 -21.35
N GLY A 282 -7.48 -4.22 -20.99
CA GLY A 282 -6.29 -4.91 -21.48
C GLY A 282 -4.99 -4.25 -21.01
N LEU A 283 -4.94 -3.81 -19.75
CA LEU A 283 -3.79 -3.14 -19.15
C LEU A 283 -2.62 -4.10 -18.94
N VAL A 284 -1.42 -3.56 -18.75
CA VAL A 284 -0.29 -4.33 -18.23
C VAL A 284 -0.12 -4.01 -16.74
N LEU A 285 -0.30 -5.01 -15.87
CA LEU A 285 -0.14 -4.86 -14.42
C LEU A 285 1.28 -5.23 -13.99
N GLY A 286 1.92 -4.37 -13.21
CA GLY A 286 3.19 -4.67 -12.53
C GLY A 286 3.03 -4.73 -11.03
N ALA A 287 3.41 -5.85 -10.42
CA ALA A 287 3.37 -6.03 -8.97
C ALA A 287 4.27 -7.20 -8.53
N GLY A 288 4.32 -7.46 -7.23
CA GLY A 288 4.91 -8.69 -6.69
C GLY A 288 4.34 -9.95 -7.36
N PRO A 289 5.14 -11.01 -7.57
CA PRO A 289 4.71 -12.21 -8.29
C PRO A 289 3.47 -12.90 -7.69
N GLU A 290 3.19 -12.68 -6.42
CA GLU A 290 2.01 -13.18 -5.72
C GLU A 290 0.71 -12.46 -6.10
N CYS A 291 0.78 -11.28 -6.72
CA CYS A 291 -0.37 -10.44 -7.03
C CYS A 291 -1.45 -11.15 -7.86
N VAL A 292 -1.05 -12.07 -8.75
CA VAL A 292 -1.97 -12.87 -9.59
C VAL A 292 -2.86 -13.81 -8.78
N GLU A 293 -2.49 -14.13 -7.53
CA GLU A 293 -3.24 -15.02 -6.63
C GLU A 293 -3.86 -14.28 -5.44
N ARG A 294 -3.45 -13.04 -5.16
CA ARG A 294 -3.89 -12.30 -3.97
C ARG A 294 -5.26 -11.65 -4.19
N PRO A 295 -6.25 -11.90 -3.30
CA PRO A 295 -7.58 -11.32 -3.42
C PRO A 295 -7.60 -9.79 -3.51
N PHE A 296 -6.68 -9.11 -2.81
CA PHE A 296 -6.57 -7.65 -2.84
C PHE A 296 -5.58 -7.14 -3.90
N CYS A 297 -5.30 -7.92 -4.95
CA CYS A 297 -4.46 -7.49 -6.06
C CYS A 297 -5.16 -7.77 -7.38
N GLN A 298 -4.59 -8.55 -8.30
CA GLN A 298 -5.21 -8.75 -9.62
C GLN A 298 -6.64 -9.33 -9.54
N PRO A 299 -6.90 -10.45 -8.83
CA PRO A 299 -8.27 -10.96 -8.67
C PRO A 299 -9.26 -9.92 -8.17
N GLY A 300 -8.86 -9.08 -7.22
CA GLY A 300 -9.72 -8.02 -6.67
C GLY A 300 -9.98 -6.88 -7.63
N LEU A 301 -8.97 -6.47 -8.39
CA LEU A 301 -9.11 -5.47 -9.45
C LEU A 301 -10.06 -5.96 -10.55
N GLU A 302 -10.01 -7.26 -10.87
CA GLU A 302 -10.93 -7.89 -11.83
C GLU A 302 -12.35 -8.00 -11.26
N GLU A 303 -12.51 -8.45 -10.01
CA GLU A 303 -13.82 -8.71 -9.41
C GLU A 303 -14.57 -7.44 -8.97
N ALA A 304 -13.89 -6.51 -8.28
CA ALA A 304 -14.50 -5.29 -7.78
C ALA A 304 -14.68 -4.25 -8.90
N TYR A 305 -13.64 -4.03 -9.70
CA TYR A 305 -13.63 -2.95 -10.68
C TYR A 305 -13.97 -3.37 -12.11
N GLY A 306 -13.87 -4.67 -12.43
CA GLY A 306 -14.04 -5.13 -13.81
C GLY A 306 -12.87 -4.75 -14.72
N LEU A 307 -11.68 -4.50 -14.15
CA LEU A 307 -10.46 -4.31 -14.93
C LEU A 307 -10.05 -5.61 -15.60
N THR A 308 -9.46 -5.51 -16.79
CA THR A 308 -8.86 -6.65 -17.49
C THR A 308 -7.42 -6.38 -17.83
N PHE A 309 -6.59 -7.42 -17.72
CA PHE A 309 -5.15 -7.34 -17.96
C PHE A 309 -4.78 -8.15 -19.20
N SER A 310 -4.03 -7.54 -20.12
CA SER A 310 -3.49 -8.23 -21.29
C SER A 310 -2.18 -8.94 -20.98
N ASP A 311 -1.44 -8.45 -19.98
CA ASP A 311 -0.18 -9.01 -19.52
C ASP A 311 0.07 -8.67 -18.05
N PHE A 312 0.93 -9.45 -17.39
CA PHE A 312 1.36 -9.24 -16.01
C PHE A 312 2.89 -9.29 -15.94
N ARG A 313 3.48 -8.32 -15.23
CA ARG A 313 4.91 -8.24 -14.98
C ARG A 313 5.21 -8.41 -13.51
N ALA A 314 5.90 -9.51 -13.19
CA ALA A 314 6.42 -9.77 -11.86
C ALA A 314 7.59 -8.81 -11.57
N LEU A 315 7.39 -7.89 -10.63
CA LEU A 315 8.31 -6.85 -10.20
C LEU A 315 8.37 -6.83 -8.65
N ASP A 316 9.03 -5.83 -8.07
CA ASP A 316 9.01 -5.59 -6.63
C ASP A 316 7.77 -4.80 -6.20
N ALA A 317 7.03 -5.26 -5.18
CA ALA A 317 5.84 -4.59 -4.69
C ALA A 317 6.19 -3.15 -4.23
N GLY A 318 5.68 -2.14 -4.96
CA GLY A 318 5.95 -0.72 -4.72
C GLY A 318 7.41 -0.27 -4.79
N GLY A 319 8.33 -1.14 -5.20
CA GLY A 319 9.75 -0.83 -5.19
C GLY A 319 10.26 -0.17 -6.48
N PRO A 320 11.58 0.08 -6.56
CA PRO A 320 12.20 0.75 -7.70
C PRO A 320 11.93 0.11 -9.07
N LEU A 321 11.76 -1.21 -9.19
CA LEU A 321 11.51 -1.84 -10.50
C LEU A 321 10.09 -1.55 -10.98
N THR A 322 9.09 -1.61 -10.10
CA THR A 322 7.70 -1.24 -10.42
C THR A 322 7.60 0.22 -10.86
N LYS A 323 8.23 1.14 -10.12
CA LYS A 323 8.24 2.57 -10.49
C LYS A 323 8.92 2.82 -11.83
N ALA A 324 10.10 2.22 -12.03
CA ALA A 324 10.84 2.37 -13.27
C ALA A 324 10.06 1.81 -14.46
N ALA A 325 9.34 0.71 -14.29
CA ALA A 325 8.50 0.12 -15.32
C ALA A 325 7.30 1.01 -15.68
N LEU A 326 6.65 1.66 -14.71
CA LEU A 326 5.62 2.68 -14.96
C LEU A 326 6.21 3.85 -15.77
N GLN A 327 7.30 4.42 -15.28
CA GLN A 327 7.92 5.61 -15.88
C GLN A 327 8.42 5.36 -17.32
N GLN A 328 8.85 4.14 -17.62
CA GLN A 328 9.30 3.73 -18.95
C GLN A 328 8.16 3.27 -19.86
N GLY A 329 6.92 3.22 -19.36
CA GLY A 329 5.76 2.72 -20.10
C GLY A 329 5.82 1.22 -20.41
N GLU A 330 6.53 0.45 -19.59
CA GLU A 330 6.55 -1.03 -19.69
C GLU A 330 5.31 -1.67 -19.07
N ILE A 331 4.70 -0.99 -18.10
CA ILE A 331 3.44 -1.36 -17.46
C ILE A 331 2.51 -0.15 -17.45
N THR A 332 1.19 -0.38 -17.42
CA THR A 332 0.19 0.69 -17.36
C THR A 332 -0.22 0.99 -15.91
N LEU A 333 -0.38 -0.07 -15.11
CA LEU A 333 -0.81 0.01 -13.71
C LEU A 333 0.22 -0.72 -12.85
N GLY A 334 0.65 -0.11 -11.74
CA GLY A 334 1.62 -0.69 -10.83
C GLY A 334 1.13 -0.69 -9.39
N LEU A 335 1.38 -1.77 -8.65
CA LEU A 335 1.17 -1.79 -7.20
C LEU A 335 2.26 -0.98 -6.52
N VAL A 336 1.85 0.03 -5.75
CA VAL A 336 2.72 0.90 -4.94
C VAL A 336 2.24 0.99 -3.49
N PHE A 337 2.99 1.67 -2.63
CA PHE A 337 2.51 2.05 -1.30
C PHE A 337 1.99 3.49 -1.33
N SER A 338 0.85 3.77 -0.69
CA SER A 338 0.18 5.07 -0.75
C SER A 338 1.00 6.21 -0.15
N SER A 339 1.90 5.91 0.78
CA SER A 339 2.77 6.89 1.43
C SER A 339 4.16 7.00 0.81
N ASP A 340 4.41 6.32 -0.32
CA ASP A 340 5.76 6.26 -0.89
C ASP A 340 6.27 7.65 -1.30
N GLY A 341 7.45 8.03 -0.81
CA GLY A 341 8.03 9.35 -1.08
C GLY A 341 8.29 9.67 -2.55
N ALA A 342 8.32 8.67 -3.44
CA ALA A 342 8.42 8.88 -4.88
C ALA A 342 7.12 9.40 -5.51
N LEU A 343 5.99 9.38 -4.77
CA LEU A 343 4.69 9.90 -5.21
C LEU A 343 4.54 11.41 -4.96
N ALA A 344 5.46 12.00 -4.21
CA ALA A 344 5.43 13.44 -3.96
C ALA A 344 5.53 14.21 -5.28
N ALA A 345 4.53 15.05 -5.56
CA ALA A 345 4.55 15.95 -6.70
C ALA A 345 5.77 16.88 -6.62
N GLY A 346 6.49 17.02 -7.74
CA GLY A 346 7.63 17.95 -7.90
C GLY A 346 7.24 19.42 -8.00
#